data_AF-A0A183CLM3-F1
#
_entry.id   AF-A0A183CLM3-F1
#
_cell.length_a   1.000
_cell.length_b   1.000
_cell.length_c   1.000
_cell.angle_alpha   90.00
_cell.angle_beta   90.00
_cell.angle_gamma   90.00
#
_symmetry.space_group_name_H-M   'P 1'
#
loop_
_entity.id
_entity.type
_entity.pdbx_description
1 polymer ?
#
loop_
_entity_poly.entity_id
_entity_poly.type
_entity_poly.pdbx_seq_one_letter_code
_entity_poly.pdbx_strand_id
1 'polypeptide(L)'
;GVRLEDVLLVNGEVVYVNKHLLAAHSKYFQTLFFGENVEESPNIQIDDLSDAVTNFEQLIFTMFPHNMELDDTCVEGVLLLANRFLLHSVEKHCVEFLLTMSDRSAICKFRLADQCGNIGMKEQILKKMTKEDFCGENYLDNLSENNKLGAEAVKELSARHMELFGTK
;
A
#
# COMPACT_ATOMS: atom_id res chain seq x y z
N GLY A 1 3.78 -35.78 8.34
CA GLY A 1 3.41 -34.49 8.94
C GLY A 1 3.47 -33.46 7.86
N VAL A 2 2.37 -32.75 7.60
CA VAL A 2 2.33 -31.69 6.58
C VAL A 2 3.15 -30.53 7.13
N ARG A 3 4.17 -30.08 6.39
CA ARG A 3 4.83 -28.81 6.68
C ARG A 3 3.77 -27.72 6.48
N LEU A 4 3.43 -27.02 7.56
CA LEU A 4 2.46 -25.91 7.53
C LEU A 4 3.07 -24.63 6.96
N GLU A 5 4.38 -24.62 6.78
CA GLU A 5 5.18 -23.49 6.34
C GLU A 5 6.03 -23.91 5.15
N ASP A 6 5.83 -23.19 4.06
CA ASP A 6 6.64 -23.24 2.86
C ASP A 6 7.62 -22.06 2.87
N VAL A 7 8.72 -22.20 2.13
CA VAL A 7 9.71 -21.13 1.97
C VAL A 7 9.40 -20.31 0.73
N LEU A 8 9.43 -18.98 0.90
CA LEU A 8 9.46 -17.96 -0.14
C LEU A 8 10.69 -17.07 0.13
N LEU A 9 11.40 -16.68 -0.92
CA LEU A 9 12.47 -15.69 -0.78
C LEU A 9 11.92 -14.30 -1.06
N VAL A 10 12.22 -13.34 -0.19
CA VAL A 10 11.95 -11.91 -0.39
C VAL A 10 13.30 -11.20 -0.35
N ASN A 11 13.71 -10.61 -1.48
CA ASN A 11 15.05 -10.04 -1.66
C ASN A 11 16.18 -11.04 -1.31
N GLY A 12 15.96 -12.33 -1.54
CA GLY A 12 16.89 -13.41 -1.19
C GLY A 12 16.86 -13.86 0.28
N GLU A 13 16.05 -13.22 1.13
CA GLU A 13 15.86 -13.62 2.53
C GLU A 13 14.68 -14.59 2.68
N VAL A 14 14.81 -15.57 3.58
CA VAL A 14 13.81 -16.62 3.78
C VAL A 14 12.63 -16.09 4.60
N VAL A 15 11.44 -16.20 4.02
CA VAL A 15 10.17 -15.96 4.70
C VAL A 15 9.33 -17.24 4.69
N TYR A 16 8.81 -17.59 5.86
CA TYR A 16 7.92 -18.74 6.02
C TYR A 16 6.47 -18.32 5.73
N VAL A 17 5.84 -19.01 4.79
CA VAL A 17 4.50 -18.65 4.30
C VAL A 17 3.58 -19.85 4.21
N ASN A 18 2.27 -19.61 4.23
CA ASN A 18 1.28 -20.58 3.80
C ASN A 18 0.91 -20.31 2.34
N LYS A 19 1.51 -21.06 1.40
CA LYS A 19 1.29 -20.87 -0.05
C LYS A 19 -0.17 -21.00 -0.46
N HIS A 20 -0.91 -21.91 0.18
CA HIS A 20 -2.32 -22.13 -0.11
C HIS A 20 -3.19 -20.96 0.35
N LEU A 21 -2.90 -20.40 1.52
CA LEU A 21 -3.58 -19.19 2.01
C LEU A 21 -3.32 -18.02 1.05
N LEU A 22 -2.06 -17.75 0.72
CA LEU A 22 -1.70 -16.67 -0.21
C LEU A 22 -2.38 -16.86 -1.57
N ALA A 23 -2.34 -18.07 -2.15
CA ALA A 23 -2.99 -18.37 -3.42
C ALA A 23 -4.52 -18.31 -3.38
N ALA A 24 -5.14 -18.59 -2.23
CA ALA A 24 -6.60 -18.47 -2.07
C ALA A 24 -7.06 -17.01 -2.10
N HIS A 25 -6.21 -16.08 -1.65
CA HIS A 25 -6.52 -14.66 -1.56
C HIS A 25 -5.94 -13.81 -2.69
N SER A 26 -5.05 -14.36 -3.52
CA SER A 26 -4.35 -13.62 -4.58
C SER A 26 -4.14 -14.45 -5.83
N LYS A 27 -4.56 -13.87 -6.98
CA LYS A 27 -4.28 -14.43 -8.30
C LYS A 27 -2.78 -14.49 -8.60
N TYR A 28 -2.03 -13.48 -8.14
CA TYR A 28 -0.58 -13.44 -8.29
C TYR A 28 0.07 -14.65 -7.60
N PHE A 29 -0.24 -14.89 -6.33
CA PHE A 29 0.32 -16.02 -5.58
C PHE A 29 -0.21 -17.37 -6.07
N GLN A 30 -1.44 -17.43 -6.58
CA GLN A 30 -1.95 -18.63 -7.26
C GLN A 30 -1.07 -19.00 -8.45
N THR A 31 -0.73 -18.04 -9.31
CA THR A 31 0.16 -18.28 -10.45
C THR A 31 1.60 -18.56 -10.00
N LEU A 32 2.11 -17.85 -8.99
CA LEU A 32 3.48 -18.03 -8.50
C LEU A 32 3.71 -19.44 -7.95
N PHE A 33 2.77 -19.96 -7.14
CA PHE A 33 2.94 -21.23 -6.44
C PHE A 33 2.35 -22.44 -7.16
N PHE A 34 1.35 -22.23 -8.02
CA PHE A 34 0.58 -23.32 -8.65
C PHE A 34 0.40 -23.13 -10.16
N GLY A 35 1.13 -22.21 -10.77
CA GLY A 35 1.14 -22.00 -12.22
C GLY A 35 1.93 -23.05 -12.99
N GLU A 36 2.18 -22.78 -14.26
CA GLU A 36 3.08 -23.59 -15.08
C GLU A 36 4.53 -23.17 -14.82
N ASN A 37 5.47 -24.11 -14.74
CA ASN A 37 6.91 -23.88 -14.46
C ASN A 37 7.21 -23.23 -13.09
N VAL A 38 6.63 -23.79 -12.02
CA VAL A 38 6.87 -23.34 -10.64
C VAL A 38 8.32 -23.61 -10.23
N GLU A 39 9.01 -22.58 -9.74
CA GLU A 39 10.30 -22.72 -9.09
C GLU A 39 10.16 -23.34 -7.70
N GLU A 40 11.13 -24.16 -7.28
CA GLU A 40 11.10 -24.80 -5.95
C GLU A 40 11.16 -23.77 -4.81
N SER A 41 11.86 -22.64 -5.05
CA SER A 41 12.05 -21.56 -4.08
C SER A 41 11.95 -20.20 -4.78
N PRO A 42 10.73 -19.73 -5.10
CA PRO A 42 10.55 -18.47 -5.79
C PRO A 42 11.13 -17.31 -4.98
N ASN A 43 11.71 -16.33 -5.68
CA ASN A 43 12.30 -15.14 -5.08
C ASN A 43 11.65 -13.86 -5.61
N ILE A 44 10.97 -13.12 -4.73
CA ILE A 44 10.31 -11.86 -5.06
C ILE A 44 11.24 -10.71 -4.71
N GLN A 45 11.46 -9.80 -5.66
CA GLN A 45 12.23 -8.57 -5.45
C GLN A 45 11.30 -7.40 -5.10
N ILE A 46 11.50 -6.77 -3.96
CA ILE A 46 10.78 -5.58 -3.48
C ILE A 46 11.86 -4.51 -3.20
N ASP A 47 12.15 -3.70 -4.21
CA ASP A 47 13.19 -2.67 -4.16
C ASP A 47 12.63 -1.29 -3.78
N ASP A 48 11.31 -1.16 -3.81
CA ASP A 48 10.56 0.08 -3.58
C ASP A 48 10.25 0.34 -2.09
N LEU A 49 10.62 -0.58 -1.19
CA LEU A 49 10.46 -0.45 0.25
C LEU A 49 11.78 -0.71 0.98
N SER A 50 12.12 0.14 1.96
CA SER A 50 13.38 0.05 2.70
C SER A 50 13.51 -1.19 3.60
N ASP A 51 12.39 -1.81 3.97
CA ASP A 51 12.35 -3.04 4.77
C ASP A 51 11.35 -4.03 4.16
N ALA A 52 11.72 -4.57 2.99
CA ALA A 52 10.86 -5.45 2.20
C ALA A 52 10.32 -6.65 2.98
N VAL A 53 11.17 -7.29 3.79
CA VAL A 53 10.82 -8.49 4.56
C VAL A 53 9.80 -8.15 5.63
N THR A 54 10.06 -7.14 6.47
CA THR A 54 9.12 -6.74 7.53
C THR A 54 7.77 -6.33 6.95
N ASN A 55 7.75 -5.55 5.85
CA ASN A 55 6.50 -5.16 5.20
C ASN A 55 5.73 -6.37 4.64
N PHE A 56 6.45 -7.35 4.09
CA PHE A 56 5.85 -8.58 3.59
C PHE A 56 5.28 -9.47 4.70
N GLU A 57 5.97 -9.55 5.84
CA GLU A 57 5.46 -10.25 7.02
C GLU A 57 4.22 -9.55 7.61
N GLN A 58 4.24 -8.22 7.71
CA GLN A 58 3.07 -7.44 8.13
C GLN A 58 1.87 -7.68 7.22
N LEU A 59 2.08 -7.70 5.90
CA LEU A 59 1.04 -8.04 4.93
C LEU A 59 0.40 -9.41 5.23
N ILE A 60 1.22 -10.43 5.51
CA ILE A 60 0.73 -11.77 5.89
C ILE A 60 -0.05 -11.71 7.20
N PHE A 61 0.47 -10.99 8.21
CA PHE A 61 -0.18 -10.89 9.51
C PHE A 61 -1.49 -10.09 9.48
N THR A 62 -1.70 -9.19 8.51
CA THR A 62 -2.99 -8.53 8.30
C THR A 62 -4.05 -9.50 7.76
N MET A 63 -3.66 -10.62 7.14
CA MET A 63 -4.59 -11.62 6.62
C MET A 63 -5.16 -12.53 7.73
N PHE A 64 -6.34 -13.11 7.48
CA PHE A 64 -6.86 -14.19 8.31
C PHE A 64 -5.89 -15.39 8.28
N PRO A 65 -5.62 -16.07 9.42
CA PRO A 65 -6.28 -15.95 10.72
C PRO A 65 -5.67 -14.95 11.68
N HIS A 66 -4.55 -14.30 11.33
CA HIS A 66 -3.82 -13.42 12.23
C HIS A 66 -4.58 -12.13 12.51
N ASN A 67 -5.15 -11.50 11.48
CA ASN A 67 -5.96 -10.28 11.58
C ASN A 67 -5.29 -9.18 12.42
N MET A 68 -3.98 -8.98 12.24
CA MET A 68 -3.24 -7.90 12.87
C MET A 68 -3.85 -6.56 12.50
N GLU A 69 -4.03 -5.70 13.49
CA GLU A 69 -4.53 -4.34 13.29
C GLU A 69 -3.51 -3.49 12.54
N LEU A 70 -4.01 -2.65 11.65
CA LEU A 70 -3.21 -1.67 10.93
C LEU A 70 -2.95 -0.45 11.82
N ASP A 71 -1.80 0.15 11.65
CA ASP A 71 -1.46 1.46 12.20
C ASP A 71 -0.76 2.32 11.14
N ASP A 72 -0.51 3.58 11.48
CA ASP A 72 0.16 4.50 10.56
C ASP A 72 1.60 4.11 10.24
N THR A 73 2.24 3.27 11.04
CA THR A 73 3.63 2.84 10.81
C THR A 73 3.73 1.77 9.73
N CYS A 74 2.74 0.89 9.61
CA CYS A 74 2.77 -0.25 8.67
C CYS A 74 1.87 -0.08 7.45
N VAL A 75 0.78 0.70 7.52
CA VAL A 75 -0.28 0.68 6.50
C VAL A 75 0.21 1.03 5.09
N GLU A 76 1.21 1.90 4.95
CA GLU A 76 1.76 2.27 3.65
C GLU A 76 2.38 1.06 2.94
N GLY A 77 3.30 0.35 3.59
CA GLY A 77 3.96 -0.79 2.97
C GLY A 77 2.98 -1.94 2.74
N VAL A 78 2.08 -2.19 3.70
CA VAL A 78 1.03 -3.21 3.54
C VAL A 78 0.13 -2.89 2.34
N LEU A 79 -0.31 -1.64 2.17
CA LEU A 79 -1.15 -1.24 1.03
C LEU A 79 -0.42 -1.43 -0.31
N LEU A 80 0.83 -0.95 -0.41
CA LEU A 80 1.61 -1.04 -1.64
C LEU A 80 1.84 -2.50 -2.06
N LEU A 81 2.18 -3.38 -1.09
CA LEU A 81 2.35 -4.80 -1.37
C LEU A 81 1.01 -5.51 -1.65
N ALA A 82 -0.07 -5.14 -0.95
CA ALA A 82 -1.39 -5.71 -1.20
C ALA A 82 -1.88 -5.41 -2.62
N ASN A 83 -1.70 -4.16 -3.07
CA ASN A 83 -2.00 -3.77 -4.45
C ASN A 83 -1.10 -4.52 -5.45
N ARG A 84 0.21 -4.54 -5.21
CA ARG A 84 1.20 -5.21 -6.09
C ARG A 84 0.92 -6.70 -6.26
N PHE A 85 0.56 -7.39 -5.19
CA PHE A 85 0.30 -8.83 -5.18
C PHE A 85 -1.19 -9.17 -5.31
N LEU A 86 -2.04 -8.22 -5.71
CA LEU A 86 -3.46 -8.46 -5.98
C LEU A 86 -4.23 -9.08 -4.79
N LEU A 87 -3.91 -8.64 -3.57
CA LEU A 87 -4.57 -9.04 -2.32
C LEU A 87 -5.69 -8.05 -2.00
N HIS A 88 -6.74 -8.05 -2.82
CA HIS A 88 -7.81 -7.04 -2.77
C HIS A 88 -8.50 -6.90 -1.41
N SER A 89 -8.62 -7.97 -0.62
CA SER A 89 -9.21 -7.89 0.72
C SER A 89 -8.35 -7.06 1.68
N VAL A 90 -7.02 -7.19 1.59
CA VAL A 90 -6.07 -6.45 2.43
C VAL A 90 -5.97 -5.00 1.95
N GLU A 91 -5.91 -4.80 0.63
CA GLU A 91 -5.94 -3.48 0.01
C GLU A 91 -7.17 -2.68 0.47
N LYS A 92 -8.36 -3.29 0.42
CA LYS A 92 -9.61 -2.67 0.90
C LYS A 92 -9.54 -2.30 2.38
N HIS A 93 -8.99 -3.18 3.23
CA HIS A 93 -8.82 -2.91 4.65
C HIS A 93 -7.87 -1.71 4.89
N CYS A 94 -6.76 -1.64 4.15
CA CYS A 94 -5.84 -0.51 4.23
C CYS A 94 -6.49 0.81 3.80
N VAL A 95 -7.26 0.80 2.72
CA VAL A 95 -7.99 1.99 2.24
C VAL A 95 -9.01 2.45 3.28
N GLU A 96 -9.75 1.53 3.88
CA GLU A 96 -10.71 1.85 4.95
C GLU A 96 -10.02 2.49 6.16
N PHE A 97 -8.92 1.89 6.62
CA PHE A 97 -8.10 2.43 7.71
C PHE A 97 -7.59 3.85 7.39
N LEU A 98 -7.01 4.06 6.20
CA LEU A 98 -6.49 5.35 5.77
C LEU A 98 -7.56 6.45 5.74
N LEU A 99 -8.79 6.11 5.35
CA LEU A 99 -9.87 7.09 5.21
C LEU A 99 -10.61 7.38 6.51
N THR A 100 -10.49 6.53 7.53
CA THR A 100 -11.33 6.59 8.73
C THR A 100 -10.57 6.72 10.04
N MET A 101 -9.38 6.12 10.16
CA MET A 101 -8.65 5.99 11.44
C MET A 101 -7.24 6.61 11.41
N SER A 102 -6.60 6.65 10.24
CA SER A 102 -5.21 7.12 10.07
C SER A 102 -5.05 8.61 10.31
N ASP A 103 -3.94 9.00 10.97
CA ASP A 103 -3.51 10.39 11.15
C ASP A 103 -2.57 10.87 10.02
N ARG A 104 -2.28 10.03 9.03
CA ARG A 104 -1.49 10.43 7.85
C ARG A 104 -2.11 11.66 7.17
N SER A 105 -1.24 12.56 6.67
CA SER A 105 -1.68 13.76 5.98
C SER A 105 -2.52 13.45 4.73
N ALA A 106 -3.39 14.38 4.34
CA ALA A 106 -4.21 14.20 3.15
C ALA A 106 -3.36 14.02 1.88
N ILE A 107 -2.19 14.69 1.78
CA ILE A 107 -1.27 14.54 0.64
C ILE A 107 -0.64 13.14 0.64
N CYS A 108 -0.25 12.61 1.81
CA CYS A 108 0.26 11.25 1.92
C CYS A 108 -0.78 10.22 1.45
N LYS A 109 -2.02 10.34 1.96
CA LYS A 109 -3.14 9.47 1.55
C LYS A 109 -3.42 9.60 0.05
N PHE A 110 -3.35 10.81 -0.52
CA PHE A 110 -3.54 11.04 -1.95
C PHE A 110 -2.45 10.38 -2.79
N ARG A 111 -1.18 10.47 -2.37
CA ARG A 111 -0.07 9.77 -3.04
C ARG A 111 -0.27 8.26 -3.02
N LEU A 112 -0.64 7.68 -1.87
CA LEU A 112 -0.90 6.25 -1.78
C LEU A 112 -2.03 5.83 -2.74
N ALA A 113 -3.11 6.60 -2.78
CA ALA A 113 -4.21 6.35 -3.71
C ALA A 113 -3.77 6.42 -5.19
N ASP A 114 -2.89 7.36 -5.53
CA ASP A 114 -2.30 7.49 -6.88
C ASP A 114 -1.41 6.31 -7.25
N GLN A 115 -0.51 5.91 -6.36
CA GLN A 115 0.39 4.76 -6.58
C GLN A 115 -0.35 3.44 -6.72
N CYS A 116 -1.49 3.28 -6.03
CA CYS A 116 -2.36 2.12 -6.19
C CYS A 116 -3.34 2.23 -7.36
N GLY A 117 -3.39 3.36 -8.08
CA GLY A 117 -4.38 3.58 -9.14
C GLY A 117 -5.83 3.65 -8.63
N ASN A 118 -6.03 3.95 -7.34
CA ASN A 118 -7.35 4.02 -6.71
C ASN A 118 -7.97 5.41 -6.91
N ILE A 119 -8.58 5.60 -8.09
CA ILE A 119 -9.20 6.87 -8.52
C ILE A 119 -10.28 7.32 -7.53
N GLY A 120 -11.12 6.40 -7.05
CA GLY A 120 -12.20 6.74 -6.10
C GLY A 120 -11.68 7.29 -4.78
N MET A 121 -10.60 6.71 -4.26
CA MET A 121 -9.93 7.23 -3.06
C MET A 121 -9.31 8.61 -3.30
N LYS A 122 -8.66 8.83 -4.45
CA LYS A 122 -8.11 10.15 -4.83
C LYS A 122 -9.19 11.23 -4.84
N GLU A 123 -10.29 10.99 -5.54
CA GLU A 123 -11.42 11.92 -5.64
C GLU A 123 -12.01 12.25 -4.26
N GLN A 124 -12.19 11.23 -3.42
CA GLN A 124 -12.71 11.41 -2.07
C GLN A 124 -11.77 12.27 -1.20
N ILE A 125 -10.45 12.05 -1.30
CA ILE A 125 -9.44 12.83 -0.58
C ILE A 125 -9.44 14.27 -1.06
N LEU A 126 -9.33 14.51 -2.37
CA LEU A 126 -9.33 15.86 -2.95
C LEU A 126 -10.57 16.67 -2.53
N LYS A 127 -11.75 16.04 -2.55
CA LYS A 127 -13.00 16.68 -2.14
C LYS A 127 -13.00 17.11 -0.66
N LYS A 128 -12.34 16.35 0.20
CA LYS A 128 -12.27 16.60 1.65
C LYS A 128 -11.15 17.56 2.04
N MET A 129 -10.13 17.72 1.20
CA MET A 129 -9.00 18.61 1.47
C MET A 129 -9.45 20.05 1.72
N THR A 130 -8.78 20.70 2.66
CA THR A 130 -8.97 22.09 3.08
C THR A 130 -7.68 22.88 2.87
N LYS A 131 -7.69 24.18 3.20
CA LYS A 131 -6.47 25.00 3.13
C LYS A 131 -5.37 24.51 4.06
N GLU A 132 -5.74 23.95 5.22
CA GLU A 132 -4.80 23.48 6.26
C GLU A 132 -3.97 22.27 5.78
N ASP A 133 -4.52 21.47 4.87
CA ASP A 133 -3.81 20.33 4.27
C ASP A 133 -2.61 20.78 3.40
N PHE A 134 -2.58 22.04 2.98
CA PHE A 134 -1.51 22.60 2.14
C PHE A 134 -0.53 23.51 2.89
N CYS A 135 -0.74 23.80 4.17
CA CYS A 135 0.04 24.79 4.90
C CYS A 135 0.37 24.40 6.35
N GLY A 136 1.12 25.25 7.04
CA GLY A 136 1.45 25.08 8.45
C GLY A 136 2.42 23.93 8.71
N GLU A 137 2.13 23.16 9.76
CA GLU A 137 2.98 22.05 10.23
C GLU A 137 3.14 20.94 9.18
N ASN A 138 2.19 20.83 8.25
CA ASN A 138 2.21 19.84 7.17
C ASN A 138 3.23 20.14 6.05
N TYR A 139 3.86 21.33 6.04
CA TYR A 139 4.66 21.77 4.90
C TYR A 139 5.82 20.82 4.55
N LEU A 140 6.60 20.37 5.54
CA LEU A 140 7.76 19.49 5.30
C LEU A 140 7.31 18.09 4.84
N ASP A 141 6.27 17.54 5.48
CA ASP A 141 5.71 16.25 5.08
C ASP A 141 5.16 16.31 3.67
N ASN A 142 4.42 17.37 3.33
CA ASN A 142 3.91 17.61 1.99
C ASN A 142 5.02 17.70 0.94
N LEU A 143 6.15 18.34 1.27
CA LEU A 143 7.29 18.41 0.36
C LEU A 143 7.89 17.02 0.10
N SER A 144 8.03 16.20 1.14
CA SER A 144 8.48 14.80 1.03
C SER A 144 7.54 13.98 0.16
N GLU A 145 6.23 14.10 0.37
CA GLU A 145 5.23 13.34 -0.39
C GLU A 145 5.16 13.79 -1.86
N ASN A 146 5.29 15.09 -2.13
CA ASN A 146 5.29 15.63 -3.49
C ASN A 146 6.44 15.11 -4.35
N ASN A 147 7.60 14.85 -3.75
CA ASN A 147 8.75 14.28 -4.46
C ASN A 147 8.51 12.83 -4.94
N LYS A 148 7.53 12.14 -4.36
CA LYS A 148 7.15 10.76 -4.71
C LYS A 148 6.00 10.71 -5.73
N LEU A 149 5.39 11.84 -6.07
CA LEU A 149 4.24 11.93 -6.97
C LEU A 149 4.65 12.06 -8.43
N GLY A 150 3.85 11.45 -9.31
CA GLY A 150 3.93 11.68 -10.75
C GLY A 150 3.42 13.06 -11.14
N ALA A 151 3.82 13.53 -12.33
CA ALA A 151 3.46 14.86 -12.83
C ALA A 151 1.94 15.10 -12.89
N GLU A 152 1.14 14.08 -13.18
CA GLU A 152 -0.32 14.22 -13.23
C GLU A 152 -0.94 14.42 -11.85
N ALA A 153 -0.52 13.61 -10.87
CA ALA A 153 -0.97 13.74 -9.50
C ALA A 153 -0.60 15.11 -8.88
N VAL A 154 0.58 15.65 -9.24
CA VAL A 154 0.98 17.01 -8.86
C VAL A 154 0.05 18.07 -9.48
N LYS A 155 -0.39 17.90 -10.73
CA LYS A 155 -1.35 18.82 -11.36
C LYS A 155 -2.70 18.78 -10.66
N GLU A 156 -3.19 17.60 -10.29
CA GLU A 156 -4.45 17.45 -9.56
C GLU A 156 -4.41 18.18 -8.20
N LEU A 157 -3.34 17.99 -7.42
CA LEU A 157 -3.15 18.73 -6.16
C LEU A 157 -3.01 20.23 -6.39
N SER A 158 -2.30 20.64 -7.45
CA SER A 158 -2.16 22.05 -7.81
C SER A 158 -3.51 22.67 -8.18
N ALA A 159 -4.35 21.96 -8.92
CA ALA A 159 -5.70 22.41 -9.24
C ALA A 159 -6.56 22.57 -7.98
N ARG A 160 -6.49 21.60 -7.05
CA ARG A 160 -7.20 21.68 -5.77
C ARG A 160 -6.70 22.84 -4.92
N HIS A 161 -5.39 23.05 -4.86
CA HIS A 161 -4.80 24.21 -4.19
C HIS A 161 -5.32 25.52 -4.80
N MET A 162 -5.31 25.66 -6.13
CA MET A 162 -5.83 26.86 -6.80
C MET A 162 -7.31 27.09 -6.54
N GLU A 163 -8.13 26.05 -6.48
CA GLU A 163 -9.55 26.14 -6.12
C GLU A 163 -9.75 26.69 -4.70
N LEU A 164 -8.92 26.24 -3.74
CA LEU A 164 -9.03 26.64 -2.34
C LEU A 164 -8.51 28.06 -2.08
N PHE A 165 -7.39 28.43 -2.71
CA PHE A 165 -6.67 29.68 -2.43
C PHE A 165 -6.92 30.80 -3.45
N GLY A 166 -7.39 30.47 -4.66
CA GLY A 166 -7.72 31.46 -5.68
C GLY A 166 -8.85 32.38 -5.22
N THR A 167 -8.63 33.70 -5.33
CA THR A 167 -9.73 34.68 -5.24
C THR A 167 -10.60 34.55 -6.48
N LYS A 168 -11.91 34.37 -6.29
CA LYS A 168 -12.91 34.50 -7.35
C LYS A 168 -12.89 35.89 -7.97
#